data_AF-A0A3A4R6N3-F1
#
_entry.id   AF-A0A3A4R6N3-F1
#
_cell.length_a   1.000
_cell.length_b   1.000
_cell.length_c   1.000
_cell.angle_alpha   90.00
_cell.angle_beta   90.00
_cell.angle_gamma   90.00
#
_symmetry.space_group_name_H-M   'P 1'
#
loop_
_entity.id
_entity.type
_entity.pdbx_description
1 polymer ?
#
loop_
_entity_poly.entity_id
_entity_poly.type
_entity_poly.pdbx_seq_one_letter_code
_entity_poly.pdbx_strand_id
1 'polypeptide(L)'
;MTNQTNNDTQPNMNQFVQGTIDDDSQNANELVFTDASQNIENRFPIEDGKEIRVGAGYENDVIVDDQYMSGNHFSIQRIGNTIQLQDNKSKNGLFIQIGEQPVEIEPGQNFLAGKTKFRIEPVQQS
;
A
#
# COMPACT_ATOMS: atom_id res chain seq x y z
N MET A 1 -45.25 -58.95 -23.29
CA MET A 1 -43.88 -59.45 -23.45
C MET A 1 -42.94 -58.43 -22.86
N THR A 2 -42.18 -58.88 -21.88
CA THR A 2 -41.22 -58.14 -21.05
C THR A 2 -40.03 -57.64 -21.86
N ASN A 3 -39.52 -56.46 -21.51
CA ASN A 3 -38.07 -56.32 -21.34
C ASN A 3 -37.75 -55.22 -20.33
N GLN A 4 -37.24 -55.65 -19.18
CA GLN A 4 -36.36 -54.87 -18.33
C GLN A 4 -34.95 -54.98 -18.91
N THR A 5 -34.20 -53.87 -18.90
CA THR A 5 -32.82 -53.85 -18.38
C THR A 5 -32.47 -52.41 -18.05
N ASN A 6 -32.24 -52.17 -16.77
CA ASN A 6 -31.62 -50.97 -16.22
C ASN A 6 -30.17 -50.87 -16.72
N ASN A 7 -29.67 -49.65 -16.91
CA ASN A 7 -28.24 -49.42 -16.78
C ASN A 7 -27.98 -48.04 -16.17
N ASP A 8 -26.98 -48.04 -15.32
CA ASP A 8 -26.73 -47.09 -14.25
C ASP A 8 -26.01 -45.81 -14.71
N THR A 9 -26.17 -44.77 -13.87
CA THR A 9 -25.23 -43.68 -13.61
C THR A 9 -24.76 -42.79 -14.76
N GLN A 10 -25.27 -41.56 -14.76
CA GLN A 10 -24.39 -40.39 -14.89
C GLN A 10 -24.71 -39.36 -13.80
N PRO A 11 -23.81 -39.08 -12.84
CA PRO A 11 -23.82 -37.82 -12.14
C PRO A 11 -23.01 -36.82 -12.96
N ASN A 12 -23.66 -35.85 -13.58
CA ASN A 12 -23.02 -34.57 -13.85
C ASN A 12 -24.07 -33.47 -13.90
N MET A 13 -24.55 -33.08 -12.73
CA MET A 13 -25.01 -31.72 -12.54
C MET A 13 -23.74 -30.88 -12.47
N ASN A 14 -23.39 -30.24 -13.59
CA ASN A 14 -22.31 -29.26 -13.66
C ASN A 14 -22.60 -28.22 -12.58
N GLN A 15 -21.88 -28.35 -11.46
CA GLN A 15 -21.61 -27.25 -10.57
C GLN A 15 -20.78 -26.27 -11.39
N PHE A 16 -21.45 -25.34 -12.07
CA PHE A 16 -20.88 -24.02 -12.28
C PHE A 16 -20.83 -23.40 -10.88
N VAL A 17 -19.78 -23.75 -10.13
CA VAL A 17 -19.17 -22.78 -9.24
C VAL A 17 -18.74 -21.67 -10.19
N GLN A 18 -19.62 -20.68 -10.35
CA GLN A 18 -19.20 -19.37 -10.78
C GLN A 18 -18.21 -18.98 -9.69
N GLY A 19 -16.92 -19.31 -9.91
CA GLY A 19 -15.83 -18.80 -9.11
C GLY A 19 -16.10 -17.31 -9.00
N THR A 20 -16.07 -16.81 -7.77
CA THR A 20 -15.91 -15.40 -7.54
C THR A 20 -14.85 -14.97 -8.53
N ILE A 21 -15.26 -14.13 -9.49
CA ILE A 21 -14.28 -13.37 -10.25
C ILE A 21 -13.68 -12.52 -9.14
N ASP A 22 -12.54 -12.98 -8.62
CA ASP A 22 -11.79 -12.25 -7.62
C ASP A 22 -11.38 -10.95 -8.31
N ASP A 23 -12.23 -9.93 -8.11
CA ASP A 23 -12.18 -8.55 -8.64
C ASP A 23 -10.95 -7.77 -8.11
N ASP A 24 -9.98 -8.50 -7.57
CA ASP A 24 -8.76 -7.98 -6.97
C ASP A 24 -7.76 -7.51 -8.03
N SER A 25 -7.95 -7.92 -9.30
CA SER A 25 -7.10 -7.48 -10.42
C SER A 25 -7.33 -6.01 -10.83
N GLN A 26 -8.39 -5.35 -10.36
CA GLN A 26 -8.70 -3.94 -10.70
C GLN A 26 -8.28 -2.94 -9.62
N ASN A 27 -7.86 -3.41 -8.44
CA ASN A 27 -7.42 -2.56 -7.32
C ASN A 27 -5.92 -2.72 -7.00
N ALA A 28 -5.15 -3.27 -7.95
CA ALA A 28 -3.70 -3.41 -7.80
C ALA A 28 -3.05 -2.02 -7.80
N ASN A 29 -2.47 -1.65 -6.66
CA ASN A 29 -1.65 -0.44 -6.54
C ASN A 29 -0.18 -0.83 -6.73
N GLU A 30 0.62 0.05 -7.32
CA GLU A 30 2.07 -0.13 -7.43
C GLU A 30 2.76 1.01 -6.69
N LEU A 31 3.78 0.69 -5.88
CA LEU A 31 4.75 1.66 -5.44
C LEU A 31 5.67 1.97 -6.62
N VAL A 32 5.65 3.21 -7.09
CA VAL A 32 6.50 3.70 -8.17
C VAL A 32 7.50 4.70 -7.59
N PHE A 33 8.79 4.48 -7.85
CA PHE A 33 9.84 5.39 -7.37
C PHE A 33 11.01 5.48 -8.36
N THR A 34 11.64 6.65 -8.41
CA THR A 34 12.87 6.89 -9.19
C THR A 34 14.01 7.04 -8.21
N ASP A 35 15.10 6.31 -8.44
CA ASP A 35 16.28 6.42 -7.58
C ASP A 35 16.95 7.81 -7.69
N ALA A 36 17.89 8.09 -6.79
CA ALA A 36 18.63 9.35 -6.80
C ALA A 36 19.50 9.55 -8.06
N SER A 37 19.71 8.50 -8.87
CA SER A 37 20.38 8.58 -10.17
C SER A 37 19.44 9.08 -11.30
N GLN A 38 18.15 9.26 -11.00
CA GLN A 38 17.12 9.98 -11.77
C GLN A 38 16.77 9.41 -13.15
N ASN A 39 17.16 8.17 -13.49
CA ASN A 39 16.98 7.67 -14.86
C ASN A 39 16.21 6.35 -14.97
N ILE A 40 15.86 5.71 -13.86
CA ILE A 40 15.12 4.44 -13.89
C ILE A 40 13.94 4.52 -12.93
N GLU A 41 12.74 4.33 -13.48
CA GLU A 41 11.53 4.14 -12.71
C GLU A 41 11.42 2.67 -12.27
N ASN A 42 11.33 2.46 -10.96
CA ASN A 42 11.14 1.15 -10.35
C ASN A 42 9.69 1.03 -9.91
N ARG A 43 9.10 -0.14 -10.14
CA ARG A 43 7.71 -0.46 -9.82
C ARG A 43 7.67 -1.69 -8.93
N PHE A 44 6.92 -1.60 -7.85
CA PHE A 44 6.75 -2.70 -6.91
C PHE A 44 5.26 -2.90 -6.60
N PRO A 45 4.68 -4.09 -6.86
CA PRO A 45 3.25 -4.32 -6.65
C PRO A 45 2.90 -4.28 -5.16
N ILE A 46 1.76 -3.67 -4.84
CA ILE A 46 1.18 -3.63 -3.50
C ILE A 46 0.00 -4.62 -3.44
N GLU A 47 0.32 -5.81 -2.96
CA GLU A 47 -0.61 -6.91 -2.74
C GLU A 47 -1.40 -6.71 -1.44
N ASP A 48 -2.68 -7.12 -1.43
CA ASP A 48 -3.50 -7.06 -0.22
C ASP A 48 -2.93 -7.96 0.89
N GLY A 49 -3.00 -7.48 2.14
CA GLY A 49 -2.51 -8.19 3.33
C GLY A 49 -0.99 -8.24 3.47
N LYS A 50 -0.22 -7.71 2.51
CA LYS A 50 1.24 -7.69 2.54
C LYS A 50 1.75 -6.35 3.05
N GLU A 51 2.66 -6.41 4.02
CA GLU A 51 3.49 -5.27 4.40
C GLU A 51 4.73 -5.24 3.50
N ILE A 52 5.07 -4.06 3.00
CA ILE A 52 6.26 -3.78 2.20
C ILE A 52 7.10 -2.79 2.99
N ARG A 53 8.32 -3.17 3.36
CA ARG A 53 9.26 -2.28 4.03
C ARG A 53 10.16 -1.62 3.00
N VAL A 54 10.39 -0.32 3.19
CA VAL A 54 11.18 0.51 2.28
C VAL A 54 12.27 1.24 3.07
N GLY A 55 13.50 1.18 2.57
CA GLY A 55 14.62 1.88 3.18
C GLY A 55 15.96 1.62 2.48
N ALA A 56 17.04 2.17 3.02
CA ALA A 56 18.39 1.98 2.47
C ALA A 56 19.06 0.67 2.92
N GLY A 57 18.48 -0.03 3.90
CA GLY A 57 19.00 -1.30 4.42
C GLY A 57 18.67 -2.47 3.50
N TYR A 58 19.58 -3.45 3.41
CA TYR A 58 19.40 -4.64 2.58
C TYR A 58 18.34 -5.62 3.12
N GLU A 59 17.82 -5.38 4.34
CA GLU A 59 16.78 -6.16 4.98
C GLU A 59 15.34 -5.81 4.54
N ASN A 60 15.19 -4.77 3.71
CA ASN A 60 13.90 -4.29 3.22
C ASN A 60 13.48 -4.98 1.93
N ASP A 61 12.17 -4.98 1.69
CA ASP A 61 11.58 -5.49 0.45
C ASP A 61 11.92 -4.59 -0.74
N VAL A 62 11.96 -3.27 -0.50
CA VAL A 62 12.39 -2.26 -1.47
C VAL A 62 13.60 -1.51 -0.91
N ILE A 63 14.73 -1.65 -1.60
CA ILE A 63 16.00 -1.01 -1.23
C ILE A 63 16.17 0.25 -2.07
N VAL A 64 16.37 1.39 -1.41
CA VAL A 64 16.57 2.69 -2.06
C VAL A 64 17.94 3.25 -1.67
N ASP A 65 18.81 3.44 -2.66
CA ASP A 65 20.11 4.10 -2.47
C ASP A 65 19.92 5.62 -2.40
N ASP A 66 19.65 6.12 -1.19
CA ASP A 66 19.51 7.55 -0.89
C ASP A 66 20.10 7.85 0.50
N GLN A 67 21.04 8.79 0.56
CA GLN A 67 21.71 9.23 1.79
C GLN A 67 20.76 9.83 2.84
N TYR A 68 19.57 10.25 2.44
CA TYR A 68 18.52 10.77 3.32
C TYR A 68 17.51 9.69 3.72
N MET A 69 17.62 8.48 3.19
CA MET A 69 16.79 7.34 3.55
C MET A 69 17.40 6.57 4.73
N SER A 70 16.60 6.29 5.76
CA SER A 70 17.03 5.44 6.89
C SER A 70 17.06 3.97 6.47
N GLY A 71 17.80 3.14 7.22
CA GLY A 71 17.91 1.69 6.98
C GLY A 71 16.54 1.04 6.82
N ASN A 72 15.66 1.16 7.80
CA ASN A 72 14.23 0.87 7.70
C ASN A 72 13.47 2.21 7.85
N HIS A 73 12.97 2.77 6.75
CA HIS A 73 12.44 4.15 6.75
C HIS A 73 10.94 4.19 6.96
N PHE A 74 10.18 3.45 6.16
CA PHE A 74 8.74 3.38 6.26
C PHE A 74 8.23 2.01 5.78
N SER A 75 6.98 1.71 6.11
CA SER A 75 6.27 0.59 5.51
C SER A 75 4.96 1.01 4.87
N ILE A 76 4.57 0.24 3.86
CA ILE A 76 3.28 0.33 3.20
C ILE A 76 2.55 -0.99 3.44
N GLN A 77 1.29 -0.91 3.84
CA GLN A 77 0.42 -2.07 3.91
C GLN A 77 -0.88 -1.78 3.19
N ARG A 78 -1.33 -2.70 2.35
CA ARG A 78 -2.70 -2.69 1.81
C ARG A 78 -3.59 -3.56 2.67
N ILE A 79 -4.74 -3.01 3.06
CA ILE A 79 -5.80 -3.69 3.80
C ILE A 79 -7.11 -3.45 3.07
N GLY A 80 -7.53 -4.44 2.27
CA GLY A 80 -8.62 -4.33 1.31
C GLY A 80 -8.33 -3.23 0.28
N ASN A 81 -9.13 -2.17 0.32
CA ASN A 81 -8.99 -1.01 -0.59
C ASN A 81 -8.23 0.16 0.04
N THR A 82 -7.72 0.01 1.25
CA THR A 82 -6.99 1.06 1.96
C THR A 82 -5.49 0.81 1.84
N ILE A 83 -4.72 1.86 1.51
CA ILE A 83 -3.27 1.87 1.64
C ILE A 83 -2.91 2.61 2.92
N GLN A 84 -2.18 1.96 3.80
CA GLN A 84 -1.65 2.54 5.03
C GLN A 84 -0.15 2.76 4.87
N LEU A 85 0.30 3.94 5.27
CA LEU A 85 1.71 4.35 5.24
C LEU A 85 2.15 4.62 6.67
N GLN A 86 3.25 4.01 7.09
CA GLN A 86 3.77 4.12 8.45
C GLN A 86 5.25 4.53 8.41
N ASP A 87 5.58 5.68 9.01
CA ASP A 87 6.98 6.04 9.27
C ASP A 87 7.57 5.14 10.37
N ASN A 88 8.74 4.57 10.10
CA ASN A 88 9.43 3.64 11.01
C ASN A 88 10.48 4.36 11.86
N LYS A 89 10.15 5.56 12.35
CA LYS A 89 11.04 6.46 13.11
C LYS A 89 12.26 6.86 12.29
N SER A 90 12.01 7.22 11.04
CA SER A 90 13.08 7.63 10.14
C SER A 90 13.78 8.90 10.64
N LYS A 91 15.07 9.03 10.32
CA LYS A 91 15.88 10.18 10.76
C LYS A 91 15.38 11.50 10.19
N ASN A 92 14.95 11.51 8.93
CA ASN A 92 14.54 12.73 8.24
C ASN A 92 13.02 12.93 8.25
N GLY A 93 12.25 11.91 8.64
CA GLY A 93 10.79 11.91 8.61
C GLY A 93 10.23 11.54 7.24
N LEU A 94 8.96 11.14 7.24
CA LEU A 94 8.16 10.87 6.06
C LEU A 94 7.15 12.00 5.85
N PHE A 95 7.10 12.55 4.63
CA PHE A 95 6.24 13.69 4.32
C PHE A 95 5.39 13.40 3.09
N ILE A 96 4.11 13.77 3.18
CA ILE A 96 3.18 13.74 2.05
C ILE A 96 3.05 15.17 1.52
N GLN A 97 3.31 15.36 0.24
CA GLN A 97 2.99 16.62 -0.41
C GLN A 97 1.48 16.71 -0.61
N ILE A 98 0.88 17.79 -0.11
CA ILE A 98 -0.53 18.10 -0.34
C ILE A 98 -0.64 19.09 -1.50
N GLY A 99 -1.75 19.00 -2.26
CA GLY A 99 -2.02 19.86 -3.41
C GLY A 99 -2.68 21.20 -3.04
N GLU A 100 -3.44 21.76 -3.97
CA GLU A 100 -4.16 23.03 -3.77
C GLU A 100 -5.41 22.91 -2.91
N GLN A 101 -5.90 21.68 -2.69
CA GLN A 101 -7.09 21.46 -1.88
C GLN A 101 -6.76 21.59 -0.38
N PRO A 102 -7.66 22.20 0.41
CA PRO A 102 -7.49 22.25 1.86
C PRO A 102 -7.39 20.85 2.46
N VAL A 103 -6.46 20.67 3.40
CA VAL A 103 -6.30 19.46 4.20
C VAL A 103 -6.53 19.82 5.65
N GLU A 104 -7.28 18.99 6.35
CA GLU A 104 -7.51 19.14 7.79
C GLU A 104 -6.22 18.79 8.57
N ILE A 105 -5.92 19.59 9.58
CA ILE A 105 -4.72 19.41 10.41
C ILE A 105 -5.11 19.45 11.88
N GLU A 106 -4.65 18.45 12.62
CA GLU A 106 -4.89 18.37 14.05
C GLU A 106 -3.94 19.31 14.82
N PRO A 107 -4.39 19.96 15.90
CA PRO A 107 -3.50 20.68 16.80
C PRO A 107 -2.35 19.78 17.30
N GLY A 108 -1.14 20.32 17.33
CA GLY A 108 0.09 19.61 17.65
C GLY A 108 0.76 18.91 16.46
N GLN A 109 0.10 18.78 15.31
CA GLN A 109 0.69 18.19 14.11
C GLN A 109 1.71 19.14 13.46
N ASN A 110 2.89 18.60 13.13
CA ASN A 110 3.90 19.35 12.39
C ASN A 110 3.65 19.25 10.89
N PHE A 111 3.91 20.33 10.16
CA PHE A 111 3.99 20.31 8.69
C PHE A 111 5.20 21.11 8.21
N LEU A 112 5.64 20.86 6.97
CA LEU A 112 6.75 21.56 6.34
C LEU A 112 6.25 22.51 5.26
N ALA A 113 6.84 23.70 5.20
CA ALA A 113 6.80 24.55 4.02
C ALA A 113 8.22 25.06 3.71
N GLY A 114 8.72 24.72 2.51
CA GLY A 114 10.14 24.85 2.20
C GLY A 114 10.99 23.97 3.13
N LYS A 115 11.95 24.58 3.84
CA LYS A 115 12.80 23.90 4.85
C LYS A 115 12.36 24.18 6.29
N THR A 116 11.23 24.87 6.47
CA THR A 116 10.77 25.33 7.78
C THR A 116 9.67 24.42 8.30
N LYS A 117 9.77 24.06 9.58
CA LYS A 117 8.77 23.27 10.30
C LYS A 117 7.79 24.20 11.02
N PHE A 118 6.51 23.95 10.81
CA PHE A 118 5.40 24.66 11.43
C PHE A 118 4.58 23.68 12.28
N ARG A 119 3.86 24.22 13.27
CA ARG A 119 2.92 23.48 14.10
C ARG A 119 1.82 24.43 14.57
N ILE A 120 0.60 23.92 14.64
CA ILE A 120 -0.55 24.65 15.20
C ILE A 120 -0.72 24.21 16.64
N GLU A 121 -0.88 25.18 17.55
CA GLU A 121 -1.11 24.92 18.98
C GLU A 121 -2.43 25.59 19.39
N PRO A 122 -3.21 24.99 20.31
CA PRO A 122 -4.34 25.68 20.88
C PRO A 122 -3.88 26.89 21.69
N VAL A 123 -4.61 28.00 21.60
CA VAL A 123 -4.36 29.17 22.44
C VAL A 123 -4.69 28.80 23.88
N GLN A 124 -3.70 28.79 24.77
CA GLN A 124 -3.96 28.71 26.21
C GLN A 124 -4.59 30.03 26.65
N GLN A 125 -5.87 29.97 27.03
CA GLN A 125 -6.53 31.08 27.71
C GLN A 125 -6.25 30.96 29.21
N SER A 126 -5.59 31.99 29.77
CA SER A 126 -5.37 32.15 31.21
C SER A 126 -6.55 32.83 31.89
#